data_AF-A0A9X3J5D5-F1
#
_entry.id   AF-A0A9X3J5D5-F1
#
_cell.length_a   1.000
_cell.length_b   1.000
_cell.length_c   1.000
_cell.angle_alpha   90.00
_cell.angle_beta   90.00
_cell.angle_gamma   90.00
#
_symmetry.space_group_name_H-M   'P 1'
#
loop_
_entity.id
_entity.type
_entity.pdbx_description
1 polymer ?
#
loop_
_entity_poly.entity_id
_entity_poly.type
_entity_poly.pdbx_seq_one_letter_code
_entity_poly.pdbx_strand_id
1 'polypeptide(L)'
;MKKTFAELKVSKSILKALDDIGFVEPTPIQLRAIPKINSGVNIVGVAQTGTGKTAAYLLPLLTKLKKPEGNDPRVVIIVPTRELAIQVGQDVEELTTYSELRHAAVYGGIGWTKHAALVEEGIDILIATPGRMWDLYQVGALRLKKVKYLVIDEADRMLDMGFMPQLRQLQEIIPTKKQNLLFSATFSESIEKLAEEFLDHYDKMEIAPSATPVDLVTQIAYKVPNYRTKLNLIKHLLDDVETFTRVVIFVKTKEHADGVFKVIERKAEGETRLLHSNKAQNTRINAIQAFKNGDVRILITTDVSARGMDVSQVSHVINFDLPNDYDDYIHRIGRTARAGNKGDAITLIDPSDEWHWKKIEEMIRQEIVLQELPEGIEALGTEFKENQDQLREIDRQRKIDDPSYQGAFHQKKRRGSSKRSFEDKFTRTKERQKRKKRKR
;
A
#
# COMPACT_ATOMS: atom_id res chain seq x y z
N MET A 1 19.06 24.53 20.05
CA MET A 1 20.10 24.07 19.09
C MET A 1 19.53 22.90 18.31
N LYS A 2 19.57 22.95 16.98
CA LYS A 2 19.21 21.79 16.15
C LYS A 2 20.30 20.72 16.33
N LYS A 3 19.90 19.48 16.65
CA LYS A 3 20.86 18.38 16.81
C LYS A 3 21.33 17.89 15.46
N THR A 4 22.61 17.55 15.33
CA THR A 4 23.21 17.02 14.09
C THR A 4 23.27 15.49 14.09
N PHE A 5 23.43 14.85 12.93
CA PHE A 5 23.66 13.39 12.86
C PHE A 5 24.89 12.93 13.64
N ALA A 6 25.94 13.76 13.68
CA ALA A 6 27.15 13.48 14.47
C ALA A 6 26.84 13.39 15.97
N GLU A 7 25.98 14.28 16.50
CA GLU A 7 25.53 14.25 17.89
C GLU A 7 24.66 13.02 18.22
N LEU A 8 24.03 12.42 17.22
CA LEU A 8 23.30 11.15 17.35
C LEU A 8 24.21 9.91 17.35
N LYS A 9 25.53 10.11 17.37
CA LYS A 9 26.57 9.07 17.38
C LYS A 9 26.60 8.19 16.13
N VAL A 10 26.22 8.73 14.97
CA VAL A 10 26.36 8.04 13.67
C VAL A 10 27.84 7.92 13.30
N SER A 11 28.24 6.81 12.67
CA SER A 11 29.65 6.57 12.32
C SER A 11 30.16 7.55 11.25
N LYS A 12 31.47 7.83 11.24
CA LYS A 12 32.10 8.76 10.29
C LYS A 12 31.91 8.35 8.82
N SER A 13 31.94 7.05 8.52
CA SER A 13 31.74 6.54 7.15
C SER A 13 30.32 6.85 6.65
N ILE A 14 29.32 6.69 7.52
CA ILE A 14 27.92 6.96 7.20
C ILE A 14 27.67 8.47 7.13
N LEU A 15 28.29 9.27 8.02
CA LEU A 15 28.19 10.74 7.93
C LEU A 15 28.68 11.25 6.58
N LYS A 16 29.78 10.71 6.06
CA LYS A 16 30.29 11.06 4.73
C LYS A 16 29.30 10.69 3.61
N ALA A 17 28.67 9.51 3.71
CA ALA A 17 27.62 9.13 2.76
C ALA A 17 26.40 10.06 2.85
N LEU A 18 25.98 10.46 4.05
CA LEU A 18 24.89 11.42 4.24
C LEU A 18 25.20 12.79 3.62
N ASP A 19 26.45 13.25 3.74
CA ASP A 19 26.89 14.52 3.12
C ASP A 19 26.79 14.44 1.58
N ASP A 20 27.19 13.31 0.98
CA ASP A 20 27.11 13.10 -0.48
C ASP A 20 25.66 13.01 -0.99
N ILE A 21 24.76 12.42 -0.19
CA ILE A 21 23.31 12.35 -0.49
C ILE A 21 22.62 13.71 -0.25
N GLY A 22 23.27 14.63 0.48
CA GLY A 22 22.72 15.95 0.81
C GLY A 22 21.80 15.96 2.04
N PHE A 23 21.93 14.98 2.95
CA PHE A 23 21.13 14.88 4.16
C PHE A 23 21.75 15.71 5.29
N VAL A 24 21.29 16.96 5.43
CA VAL A 24 21.91 17.94 6.34
C VAL A 24 21.38 17.86 7.77
N GLU A 25 20.06 17.71 7.96
CA GLU A 25 19.41 17.76 9.27
C GLU A 25 18.58 16.50 9.56
N PRO A 26 18.68 15.92 10.78
CA PRO A 26 17.87 14.77 11.16
C PRO A 26 16.39 15.13 11.32
N THR A 27 15.51 14.28 10.80
CA THR A 27 14.06 14.44 10.94
C THR A 27 13.59 14.15 12.37
N PRO A 28 12.37 14.58 12.78
CA PRO A 28 11.86 14.32 14.13
C PRO A 28 11.84 12.83 14.52
N ILE A 29 11.53 11.92 13.58
CA ILE A 29 11.59 10.48 13.83
C ILE A 29 13.03 10.01 14.06
N GLN A 30 14.00 10.51 13.28
CA GLN A 30 15.42 10.17 13.43
C GLN A 30 15.99 10.66 14.77
N LEU A 31 15.64 11.89 15.17
CA LEU A 31 16.05 12.48 16.45
C LEU A 31 15.60 11.66 17.67
N ARG A 32 14.41 11.06 17.61
CA ARG A 32 13.86 10.23 18.70
C ARG A 32 14.31 8.78 18.61
N ALA A 33 14.30 8.19 17.42
CA ALA A 33 14.56 6.77 17.23
C ALA A 33 16.03 6.42 17.38
N ILE A 34 16.94 7.17 16.78
CA ILE A 34 18.37 6.80 16.71
C ILE A 34 18.98 6.59 18.10
N PRO A 35 18.78 7.47 19.11
CA PRO A 35 19.30 7.25 20.45
C PRO A 35 18.73 6.00 21.13
N LYS A 36 17.43 5.73 20.95
CA LYS A 36 16.72 4.58 21.56
C LYS A 36 17.14 3.25 20.93
N ILE A 37 17.32 3.22 19.61
CA ILE A 37 17.87 2.06 18.90
C ILE A 37 19.31 1.82 19.38
N ASN A 38 20.09 2.89 19.54
CA ASN A 38 21.45 2.81 20.06
C ASN A 38 21.53 2.22 21.46
N SER A 39 20.56 2.49 22.34
CA SER A 39 20.49 1.86 23.68
C SER A 39 20.05 0.39 23.69
N GLY A 40 19.63 -0.18 22.56
CA GLY A 40 19.19 -1.58 22.47
C GLY A 40 17.74 -1.82 22.84
N VAL A 41 16.94 -0.76 23.00
CA VAL A 41 15.50 -0.84 23.32
C VAL A 41 14.73 -1.24 22.06
N ASN A 42 13.74 -2.13 22.17
CA ASN A 42 12.84 -2.42 21.06
C ASN A 42 11.90 -1.24 20.85
N ILE A 43 11.50 -1.01 19.60
CA ILE A 43 10.77 0.22 19.26
C ILE A 43 9.59 -0.10 18.35
N VAL A 44 8.49 0.60 18.60
CA VAL A 44 7.46 0.82 17.58
C VAL A 44 7.51 2.27 17.14
N GLY A 45 7.98 2.50 15.91
CA GLY A 45 8.07 3.81 15.28
C GLY A 45 6.88 4.08 14.38
N VAL A 46 6.03 5.02 14.77
CA VAL A 46 4.84 5.42 14.02
C VAL A 46 5.09 6.81 13.43
N ALA A 47 5.23 6.84 12.11
CA ALA A 47 5.42 8.09 11.37
C ALA A 47 4.96 7.93 9.92
N GLN A 48 4.49 9.01 9.32
CA GLN A 48 4.00 9.00 7.94
C GLN A 48 5.11 8.64 6.94
N THR A 49 4.70 8.20 5.75
CA THR A 49 5.63 7.91 4.64
C THR A 49 6.41 9.17 4.27
N GLY A 50 7.70 9.02 3.96
CA GLY A 50 8.55 10.16 3.58
C GLY A 50 9.10 10.98 4.74
N THR A 51 8.81 10.61 6.00
CA THR A 51 9.38 11.29 7.19
C THR A 51 10.79 10.81 7.56
N GLY A 52 11.38 9.91 6.77
CA GLY A 52 12.73 9.37 6.99
C GLY A 52 12.80 8.18 7.96
N LYS A 53 11.72 7.36 8.06
CA LYS A 53 11.68 6.12 8.86
C LYS A 53 12.81 5.15 8.52
N THR A 54 13.07 4.95 7.22
CA THR A 54 14.13 4.07 6.72
C THR A 54 15.49 4.45 7.28
N ALA A 55 15.90 5.71 7.12
CA ALA A 55 17.13 6.22 7.72
C ALA A 55 17.10 6.17 9.25
N ALA A 56 15.94 6.33 9.90
CA ALA A 56 15.83 6.29 11.36
C ALA A 56 16.28 4.94 11.96
N TYR A 57 16.05 3.82 11.26
CA TYR A 57 16.59 2.52 11.68
C TYR A 57 17.91 2.14 11.03
N LEU A 58 18.14 2.51 9.76
CA LEU A 58 19.39 2.14 9.07
C LEU A 58 20.62 2.77 9.74
N LEU A 59 20.60 4.08 10.00
CA LEU A 59 21.76 4.80 10.54
C LEU A 59 22.33 4.20 11.83
N PRO A 60 21.53 3.93 12.89
CA PRO A 60 22.05 3.33 14.11
C PRO A 60 22.47 1.86 13.92
N LEU A 61 21.75 1.09 13.08
CA LEU A 61 22.08 -0.32 12.84
C LEU A 61 23.39 -0.47 12.08
N LEU A 62 23.57 0.27 10.98
CA LEU A 62 24.81 0.31 10.21
C LEU A 62 25.99 0.78 11.06
N THR A 63 25.78 1.80 11.90
CA THR A 63 26.78 2.29 12.86
C THR A 63 27.24 1.20 13.83
N LYS A 64 26.34 0.31 14.27
CA LYS A 64 26.66 -0.80 15.19
C LYS A 64 27.45 -1.93 14.53
N LEU A 65 27.22 -2.22 13.25
CA LEU A 65 27.87 -3.35 12.56
C LEU A 65 29.37 -3.14 12.34
N LYS A 66 29.82 -1.90 12.08
CA LYS A 66 31.20 -1.44 11.87
C LYS A 66 31.99 -2.09 10.72
N LYS A 67 32.08 -3.42 10.69
CA LYS A 67 32.83 -4.23 9.72
C LYS A 67 32.08 -5.54 9.42
N PRO A 68 32.38 -6.21 8.30
CA PRO A 68 31.85 -7.54 7.99
C PRO A 68 32.16 -8.57 9.08
N GLU A 69 31.22 -9.48 9.35
CA GLU A 69 31.41 -10.55 10.34
C GLU A 69 30.66 -11.83 9.94
N GLY A 70 31.40 -12.92 9.74
CA GLY A 70 30.82 -14.22 9.39
C GLY A 70 30.15 -14.22 8.00
N ASN A 71 29.27 -15.20 7.76
CA ASN A 71 28.54 -15.32 6.50
C ASN A 71 27.02 -15.12 6.67
N ASP A 72 26.53 -15.17 7.90
CA ASP A 72 25.10 -15.07 8.21
C ASP A 72 24.74 -13.61 8.55
N PRO A 73 23.57 -13.10 8.10
CA PRO A 73 23.15 -11.74 8.37
C PRO A 73 23.01 -11.47 9.86
N ARG A 74 23.42 -10.27 10.25
CA ARG A 74 23.27 -9.73 11.61
C ARG A 74 22.08 -8.79 11.72
N VAL A 75 21.70 -8.16 10.61
CA VAL A 75 20.49 -7.33 10.47
C VAL A 75 19.58 -7.97 9.43
N VAL A 76 18.30 -8.13 9.77
CA VAL A 76 17.25 -8.50 8.83
C VAL A 76 16.21 -7.40 8.80
N ILE A 77 15.86 -6.92 7.61
CA ILE A 77 14.80 -5.95 7.36
C ILE A 77 13.74 -6.64 6.51
N ILE A 78 12.57 -6.87 7.10
CA ILE A 78 11.42 -7.46 6.44
C ILE A 78 10.55 -6.33 5.88
N VAL A 79 10.21 -6.44 4.59
CA VAL A 79 9.41 -5.45 3.85
C VAL A 79 8.26 -6.15 3.09
N PRO A 80 7.11 -5.50 2.88
CA PRO A 80 5.94 -6.12 2.26
C PRO A 80 6.09 -6.39 0.76
N THR A 81 6.87 -5.59 0.04
CA THR A 81 6.95 -5.70 -1.42
C THR A 81 8.35 -5.74 -1.98
N ARG A 82 8.43 -6.30 -3.19
CA ARG A 82 9.65 -6.32 -4.00
C ARG A 82 10.20 -4.91 -4.22
N GLU A 83 9.32 -3.98 -4.56
CA GLU A 83 9.70 -2.60 -4.86
C GLU A 83 10.34 -1.94 -3.64
N LEU A 84 9.75 -2.14 -2.44
CA LEU A 84 10.34 -1.62 -1.21
C LEU A 84 11.64 -2.33 -0.86
N ALA A 85 11.75 -3.63 -1.12
CA ALA A 85 13.01 -4.37 -0.91
C ALA A 85 14.14 -3.82 -1.79
N ILE A 86 13.86 -3.48 -3.05
CA ILE A 86 14.82 -2.85 -3.95
C ILE A 86 15.19 -1.46 -3.43
N GLN A 87 14.21 -0.65 -3.07
CA GLN A 87 14.43 0.71 -2.58
C GLN A 87 15.28 0.73 -1.30
N VAL A 88 14.91 -0.05 -0.29
CA VAL A 88 15.69 -0.15 0.95
C VAL A 88 17.07 -0.76 0.70
N GLY A 89 17.19 -1.67 -0.28
CA GLY A 89 18.48 -2.17 -0.74
C GLY A 89 19.39 -1.06 -1.30
N GLN A 90 18.85 -0.18 -2.13
CA GLN A 90 19.55 1.00 -2.66
C GLN A 90 19.92 1.98 -1.56
N ASP A 91 19.01 2.26 -0.62
CA ASP A 91 19.29 3.11 0.54
C ASP A 91 20.46 2.54 1.36
N VAL A 92 20.51 1.21 1.54
CA VAL A 92 21.62 0.54 2.23
C VAL A 92 22.91 0.66 1.43
N GLU A 93 22.88 0.44 0.11
CA GLU A 93 24.04 0.59 -0.78
C GLU A 93 24.64 1.99 -0.69
N GLU A 94 23.81 3.03 -0.83
CA GLU A 94 24.23 4.43 -0.73
C GLU A 94 24.84 4.75 0.64
N LEU A 95 24.17 4.37 1.73
CA LEU A 95 24.65 4.61 3.09
C LEU A 95 25.90 3.80 3.47
N THR A 96 26.19 2.71 2.74
CA THR A 96 27.34 1.84 2.96
C THR A 96 28.49 2.06 1.97
N THR A 97 28.40 3.05 1.07
CA THR A 97 29.43 3.42 0.08
C THR A 97 30.86 3.50 0.65
N TYR A 98 31.01 4.00 1.89
CA TYR A 98 32.30 4.13 2.58
C TYR A 98 32.52 3.06 3.65
N SER A 99 31.90 1.90 3.49
CA SER A 99 32.05 0.75 4.39
C SER A 99 32.23 -0.54 3.59
N GLU A 100 32.76 -1.57 4.24
CA GLU A 100 32.90 -2.91 3.65
C GLU A 100 31.67 -3.80 3.90
N LEU A 101 30.60 -3.28 4.52
CA LEU A 101 29.43 -4.07 4.90
C LEU A 101 28.75 -4.67 3.66
N ARG A 102 28.48 -5.98 3.72
CA ARG A 102 27.81 -6.70 2.63
C ARG A 102 26.31 -6.73 2.86
N HIS A 103 25.54 -6.50 1.81
CA HIS A 103 24.09 -6.51 1.89
C HIS A 103 23.48 -7.26 0.71
N ALA A 104 22.25 -7.74 0.89
CA ALA A 104 21.47 -8.33 -0.19
C ALA A 104 19.98 -7.99 -0.04
N ALA A 105 19.33 -7.69 -1.17
CA ALA A 105 17.89 -7.53 -1.26
C ALA A 105 17.26 -8.72 -1.98
N VAL A 106 16.38 -9.47 -1.30
CA VAL A 106 15.76 -10.70 -1.83
C VAL A 106 14.24 -10.64 -1.80
N TYR A 107 13.62 -10.89 -2.94
CA TYR A 107 12.18 -10.77 -3.10
C TYR A 107 11.57 -11.78 -4.09
N GLY A 108 10.24 -11.89 -4.10
CA GLY A 108 9.51 -12.76 -5.04
C GLY A 108 9.58 -12.30 -6.51
N GLY A 109 9.21 -13.20 -7.44
CA GLY A 109 9.10 -12.88 -8.87
C GLY A 109 10.37 -13.04 -9.71
N ILE A 110 11.49 -13.45 -9.11
CA ILE A 110 12.74 -13.87 -9.77
C ILE A 110 13.07 -15.29 -9.28
N GLY A 111 13.76 -16.13 -10.06
CA GLY A 111 14.19 -17.46 -9.58
C GLY A 111 15.02 -17.37 -8.28
N TRP A 112 14.76 -18.28 -7.33
CA TRP A 112 15.43 -18.27 -6.01
C TRP A 112 16.94 -18.49 -6.09
N THR A 113 17.41 -19.20 -7.12
CA THR A 113 18.84 -19.51 -7.35
C THR A 113 19.71 -18.26 -7.49
N LYS A 114 19.20 -17.19 -8.13
CA LYS A 114 19.91 -15.91 -8.21
C LYS A 114 20.11 -15.28 -6.83
N HIS A 115 19.08 -15.37 -5.97
CA HIS A 115 19.18 -14.85 -4.60
C HIS A 115 20.04 -15.75 -3.71
N ALA A 116 20.05 -17.07 -3.95
CA ALA A 116 20.97 -17.98 -3.26
C ALA A 116 22.43 -17.60 -3.54
N ALA A 117 22.79 -17.32 -4.79
CA ALA A 117 24.13 -16.86 -5.16
C ALA A 117 24.50 -15.53 -4.47
N LEU A 118 23.56 -14.57 -4.37
CA LEU A 118 23.79 -13.29 -3.69
C LEU A 118 24.13 -13.43 -2.20
N VAL A 119 23.59 -14.46 -1.53
CA VAL A 119 23.83 -14.67 -0.09
C VAL A 119 24.98 -15.63 0.19
N GLU A 120 25.48 -16.35 -0.82
CA GLU A 120 26.51 -17.38 -0.71
C GLU A 120 27.86 -16.82 -0.26
N GLU A 121 28.24 -15.63 -0.76
CA GLU A 121 29.48 -14.92 -0.38
C GLU A 121 29.45 -14.39 1.08
N GLY A 122 28.29 -14.51 1.73
CA GLY A 122 28.03 -14.04 3.07
C GLY A 122 27.60 -12.58 3.11
N ILE A 123 26.64 -12.28 3.97
CA ILE A 123 26.02 -10.96 4.08
C ILE A 123 25.94 -10.51 5.53
N ASP A 124 26.00 -9.20 5.74
CA ASP A 124 25.82 -8.58 7.05
C ASP A 124 24.38 -8.08 7.26
N ILE A 125 23.75 -7.65 6.17
CA ILE A 125 22.41 -7.04 6.14
C ILE A 125 21.57 -7.75 5.09
N LEU A 126 20.40 -8.24 5.47
CA LEU A 126 19.42 -8.84 4.56
C LEU A 126 18.17 -7.98 4.51
N ILE A 127 17.78 -7.53 3.33
CA ILE A 127 16.49 -6.91 3.05
C ILE A 127 15.64 -7.96 2.34
N ALA A 128 14.45 -8.29 2.85
CA ALA A 128 13.68 -9.38 2.29
C ALA A 128 12.17 -9.23 2.37
N THR A 129 11.47 -9.72 1.34
CA THR A 129 10.05 -10.06 1.47
C THR A 129 9.88 -11.40 2.21
N PRO A 130 8.85 -11.58 3.05
CA PRO A 130 8.69 -12.78 3.88
C PRO A 130 8.78 -14.10 3.12
N GLY A 131 8.03 -14.20 2.01
CA GLY A 131 7.98 -15.42 1.21
C GLY A 131 9.34 -15.83 0.68
N ARG A 132 10.08 -14.90 0.05
CA ARG A 132 11.42 -15.21 -0.48
C ARG A 132 12.43 -15.52 0.62
N MET A 133 12.35 -14.84 1.76
CA MET A 133 13.21 -15.14 2.90
C MET A 133 13.00 -16.58 3.38
N TRP A 134 11.73 -16.98 3.50
CA TRP A 134 11.35 -18.34 3.86
C TRP A 134 11.84 -19.37 2.84
N ASP A 135 11.66 -19.11 1.54
CA ASP A 135 12.14 -19.99 0.47
C ASP A 135 13.65 -20.27 0.60
N LEU A 136 14.46 -19.22 0.78
CA LEU A 136 15.92 -19.33 0.89
C LEU A 136 16.36 -20.07 2.15
N TYR A 137 15.62 -19.90 3.25
CA TYR A 137 15.85 -20.66 4.48
C TYR A 137 15.55 -22.15 4.30
N GLN A 138 14.41 -22.48 3.69
CA GLN A 138 13.97 -23.87 3.46
C GLN A 138 14.94 -24.67 2.60
N VAL A 139 15.51 -24.04 1.55
CA VAL A 139 16.52 -24.69 0.70
C VAL A 139 17.93 -24.71 1.31
N GLY A 140 18.10 -24.15 2.52
CA GLY A 140 19.38 -24.12 3.23
C GLY A 140 20.39 -23.08 2.72
N ALA A 141 20.00 -22.22 1.78
CA ALA A 141 20.85 -21.15 1.24
C ALA A 141 21.02 -19.98 2.23
N LEU A 142 20.04 -19.78 3.14
CA LEU A 142 20.06 -18.71 4.13
C LEU A 142 20.01 -19.28 5.54
N ARG A 143 20.89 -18.78 6.42
CA ARG A 143 20.93 -19.12 7.85
C ARG A 143 20.75 -17.84 8.67
N LEU A 144 19.92 -17.92 9.71
CA LEU A 144 19.50 -16.73 10.48
C LEU A 144 20.01 -16.73 11.93
N LYS A 145 20.91 -17.66 12.28
CA LYS A 145 21.36 -17.88 13.66
C LYS A 145 22.15 -16.70 14.25
N LYS A 146 22.69 -15.80 13.40
CA LYS A 146 23.49 -14.65 13.81
C LYS A 146 22.72 -13.32 13.83
N VAL A 147 21.42 -13.35 13.52
CA VAL A 147 20.57 -12.16 13.52
C VAL A 147 20.51 -11.57 14.93
N LYS A 148 20.95 -10.31 15.04
CA LYS A 148 20.94 -9.50 16.28
C LYS A 148 19.86 -8.43 16.24
N TYR A 149 19.45 -8.02 15.03
CA TYR A 149 18.49 -6.95 14.79
C TYR A 149 17.47 -7.39 13.76
N LEU A 150 16.19 -7.29 14.10
CA LEU A 150 15.07 -7.53 13.20
C LEU A 150 14.27 -6.25 13.04
N VAL A 151 14.07 -5.83 11.80
CA VAL A 151 13.22 -4.70 11.44
C VAL A 151 12.01 -5.22 10.65
N ILE A 152 10.82 -4.81 11.03
CA ILE A 152 9.59 -4.96 10.24
C ILE A 152 9.19 -3.56 9.78
N ASP A 153 9.34 -3.28 8.49
CA ASP A 153 8.99 -1.99 7.89
C ASP A 153 7.67 -2.08 7.13
N GLU A 154 6.92 -0.98 7.09
CA GLU A 154 5.52 -0.93 6.62
C GLU A 154 4.66 -2.07 7.22
N ALA A 155 4.68 -2.19 8.55
CA ALA A 155 4.03 -3.28 9.27
C ALA A 155 2.50 -3.32 9.08
N ASP A 156 1.85 -2.16 8.97
CA ASP A 156 0.43 -2.01 8.59
C ASP A 156 0.15 -2.73 7.28
N ARG A 157 0.98 -2.44 6.28
CA ARG A 157 0.85 -3.03 4.96
C ARG A 157 1.16 -4.52 4.91
N MET A 158 2.08 -4.99 5.77
CA MET A 158 2.35 -6.42 5.92
C MET A 158 1.12 -7.19 6.39
N LEU A 159 0.35 -6.61 7.31
CA LEU A 159 -0.89 -7.20 7.80
C LEU A 159 -1.99 -7.18 6.72
N ASP A 160 -2.16 -6.06 6.01
CA ASP A 160 -3.11 -5.94 4.91
C ASP A 160 -2.91 -6.99 3.82
N MET A 161 -1.65 -7.32 3.54
CA MET A 161 -1.27 -8.31 2.54
C MET A 161 -1.39 -9.76 3.05
N GLY A 162 -1.79 -9.95 4.31
CA GLY A 162 -1.97 -11.25 4.92
C GLY A 162 -0.67 -11.98 5.22
N PHE A 163 0.44 -11.27 5.43
CA PHE A 163 1.74 -11.88 5.74
C PHE A 163 1.90 -12.37 7.18
N MET A 164 0.87 -12.22 8.02
CA MET A 164 0.94 -12.60 9.44
C MET A 164 1.40 -14.06 9.66
N PRO A 165 0.89 -15.07 8.92
CA PRO A 165 1.39 -16.44 9.08
C PRO A 165 2.88 -16.59 8.76
N GLN A 166 3.36 -15.94 7.70
CA GLN A 166 4.77 -15.99 7.30
C GLN A 166 5.67 -15.26 8.30
N LEU A 167 5.20 -14.15 8.86
CA LEU A 167 5.94 -13.43 9.91
C LEU A 167 6.13 -14.30 11.15
N ARG A 168 5.09 -15.03 11.59
CA ARG A 168 5.17 -15.98 12.71
C ARG A 168 6.17 -17.10 12.44
N GLN A 169 6.12 -17.68 11.23
CA GLN A 169 7.09 -18.70 10.81
C GLN A 169 8.54 -18.18 10.84
N LEU A 170 8.77 -16.95 10.39
CA LEU A 170 10.10 -16.34 10.44
C LEU A 170 10.55 -16.06 11.89
N GLN A 171 9.63 -15.68 12.78
CA GLN A 171 9.93 -15.44 14.19
C GLN A 171 10.46 -16.70 14.90
N GLU A 172 9.95 -17.89 14.55
CA GLU A 172 10.39 -19.17 15.12
C GLU A 172 11.83 -19.54 14.75
N ILE A 173 12.29 -19.17 13.55
CA ILE A 173 13.61 -19.54 13.04
C ILE A 173 14.69 -18.48 13.32
N ILE A 174 14.28 -17.27 13.69
CA ILE A 174 15.18 -16.17 14.07
C ILE A 174 15.44 -16.25 15.58
N PRO A 175 16.69 -16.06 16.06
CA PRO A 175 17.02 -16.08 17.49
C PRO A 175 16.08 -15.23 18.35
N THR A 176 15.69 -15.72 19.52
CA THR A 176 14.82 -15.00 20.46
C THR A 176 15.49 -13.74 21.00
N LYS A 177 16.78 -13.84 21.38
CA LYS A 177 17.58 -12.70 21.86
C LYS A 177 18.06 -11.82 20.70
N LYS A 178 17.22 -10.87 20.31
CA LYS A 178 17.47 -9.85 19.29
C LYS A 178 16.78 -8.55 19.67
N GLN A 179 17.23 -7.45 19.09
CA GLN A 179 16.49 -6.18 19.14
C GLN A 179 15.48 -6.16 17.99
N ASN A 180 14.21 -5.94 18.31
CA ASN A 180 13.10 -5.87 17.36
C ASN A 180 12.69 -4.40 17.17
N LEU A 181 12.57 -3.99 15.91
CA LEU A 181 12.13 -2.66 15.53
C LEU A 181 10.95 -2.80 14.57
N LEU A 182 9.82 -2.18 14.89
CA LEU A 182 8.63 -2.18 14.05
C LEU A 182 8.35 -0.75 13.60
N PHE A 183 8.19 -0.55 12.30
CA PHE A 183 7.86 0.74 11.72
C PHE A 183 6.57 0.66 10.92
N SER A 184 5.68 1.63 11.15
CA SER A 184 4.34 1.66 10.54
C SER A 184 3.95 3.10 10.22
N ALA A 185 3.05 3.31 9.26
CA ALA A 185 2.46 4.63 9.05
C ALA A 185 1.39 4.93 10.08
N THR A 186 0.62 3.92 10.47
CA THR A 186 -0.46 4.01 11.47
C THR A 186 -0.22 3.08 12.65
N PHE A 187 -0.92 3.34 13.77
CA PHE A 187 -0.90 2.48 14.96
C PHE A 187 -2.32 2.02 15.28
N SER A 188 -2.85 1.14 14.42
CA SER A 188 -4.16 0.50 14.62
C SER A 188 -4.07 -0.61 15.67
N GLU A 189 -5.22 -1.09 16.15
CA GLU A 189 -5.30 -2.23 17.08
C GLU A 189 -4.62 -3.49 16.52
N SER A 190 -4.63 -3.66 15.20
CA SER A 190 -3.93 -4.78 14.53
C SER A 190 -2.41 -4.64 14.63
N ILE A 191 -1.89 -3.41 14.55
CA ILE A 191 -0.47 -3.13 14.71
C ILE A 191 -0.03 -3.24 16.16
N GLU A 192 -0.88 -2.82 17.10
CA GLU A 192 -0.64 -3.01 18.53
C GLU A 192 -0.53 -4.50 18.87
N LYS A 193 -1.46 -5.33 18.40
CA LYS A 193 -1.39 -6.80 18.56
C LYS A 193 -0.13 -7.40 17.93
N LEU A 194 0.24 -6.95 16.73
CA LEU A 194 1.49 -7.39 16.09
C LEU A 194 2.71 -6.99 16.94
N ALA A 195 2.73 -5.77 17.49
CA ALA A 195 3.82 -5.31 18.34
C ALA A 195 3.91 -6.15 19.62
N GLU A 196 2.80 -6.41 20.30
CA GLU A 196 2.76 -7.24 21.50
C GLU A 196 3.20 -8.69 21.24
N GLU A 197 2.91 -9.23 20.05
CA GLU A 197 3.31 -10.59 19.67
C GLU A 197 4.80 -10.70 19.29
N PHE A 198 5.39 -9.64 18.72
CA PHE A 198 6.76 -9.68 18.19
C PHE A 198 7.79 -9.00 19.10
N LEU A 199 7.36 -8.11 20.00
CA LEU A 199 8.20 -7.31 20.88
C LEU A 199 7.76 -7.52 22.33
N ASP A 200 8.64 -8.03 23.21
CA ASP A 200 8.31 -8.22 24.63
C ASP A 200 8.07 -6.88 25.35
N HIS A 201 9.07 -6.00 25.32
CA HIS A 201 9.05 -4.65 25.91
C HIS A 201 9.51 -3.66 24.86
N TYR A 202 8.69 -2.67 24.53
CA TYR A 202 8.99 -1.70 23.48
C TYR A 202 8.62 -0.26 23.87
N ASP A 203 9.41 0.69 23.36
CA ASP A 203 9.07 2.10 23.40
C ASP A 203 8.24 2.44 22.16
N LYS A 204 6.99 2.86 22.35
CA LYS A 204 6.17 3.46 21.30
C LYS A 204 6.61 4.90 21.07
N MET A 205 6.96 5.24 19.84
CA MET A 205 7.25 6.60 19.44
C MET A 205 6.33 7.02 18.31
N GLU A 206 5.45 7.95 18.63
CA GLU A 206 4.54 8.54 17.67
C GLU A 206 5.05 9.93 17.29
N ILE A 207 5.35 10.11 16.01
CA ILE A 207 5.74 11.40 15.46
C ILE A 207 4.51 11.98 14.80
N ALA A 208 3.97 13.01 15.45
CA ALA A 208 2.95 13.85 14.84
C ALA A 208 3.52 14.39 13.51
N PRO A 209 2.73 14.38 12.42
CA PRO A 209 3.13 15.00 11.17
C PRO A 209 3.52 16.46 11.41
N SER A 210 4.62 16.93 10.80
CA SER A 210 4.95 18.37 10.81
C SER A 210 3.91 19.17 10.02
N ALA A 211 3.27 18.51 9.05
CA ALA A 211 2.02 18.83 8.38
C ALA A 211 1.48 17.48 7.86
N THR A 212 0.19 17.20 8.02
CA THR A 212 -0.43 16.06 7.35
C THR A 212 -0.48 16.32 5.83
N PRO A 213 -0.50 15.32 4.95
CA PRO A 213 -0.78 15.54 3.53
C PRO A 213 -2.05 16.38 3.32
N VAL A 214 -3.02 16.20 4.21
CA VAL A 214 -4.27 16.97 4.29
C VAL A 214 -4.00 18.48 4.40
N ASP A 215 -2.99 18.90 5.18
CA ASP A 215 -2.62 20.32 5.35
C ASP A 215 -1.85 20.90 4.15
N LEU A 216 -1.14 20.07 3.38
CA LEU A 216 -0.27 20.50 2.28
C LEU A 216 -0.95 20.41 0.90
N VAL A 217 -2.05 19.65 0.83
CA VAL A 217 -2.77 19.39 -0.41
C VAL A 217 -4.03 20.23 -0.47
N THR A 218 -4.19 21.01 -1.54
CA THR A 218 -5.48 21.65 -1.82
C THR A 218 -6.46 20.57 -2.24
N GLN A 219 -7.55 20.43 -1.50
CA GLN A 219 -8.54 19.39 -1.76
C GLN A 219 -9.83 20.03 -2.24
N ILE A 220 -10.35 19.52 -3.36
CA ILE A 220 -11.68 19.85 -3.86
C ILE A 220 -12.45 18.57 -4.17
N ALA A 221 -13.77 18.66 -4.12
CA ALA A 221 -14.64 17.56 -4.48
C ALA A 221 -15.77 18.01 -5.40
N TYR A 222 -16.17 17.12 -6.33
CA TYR A 222 -17.30 17.33 -7.22
C TYR A 222 -18.37 16.29 -6.92
N LYS A 223 -19.60 16.76 -6.69
CA LYS A 223 -20.77 15.88 -6.69
C LYS A 223 -21.18 15.59 -8.13
N VAL A 224 -21.28 14.31 -8.45
CA VAL A 224 -21.54 13.79 -9.78
C VAL A 224 -22.67 12.77 -9.70
N PRO A 225 -23.71 12.85 -10.52
CA PRO A 225 -24.89 11.99 -10.37
C PRO A 225 -24.62 10.51 -10.74
N ASN A 226 -23.62 10.26 -11.60
CA ASN A 226 -23.34 8.94 -12.14
C ASN A 226 -21.94 8.82 -12.75
N TYR A 227 -21.56 7.58 -13.02
CA TYR A 227 -20.32 7.14 -13.65
C TYR A 227 -20.07 7.82 -15.00
N ARG A 228 -21.12 8.01 -15.81
CA ARG A 228 -20.98 8.68 -17.11
C ARG A 228 -20.60 10.15 -16.96
N THR A 229 -21.14 10.83 -15.97
CA THR A 229 -20.77 12.21 -15.63
C THR A 229 -19.37 12.27 -15.05
N LYS A 230 -18.96 11.29 -14.21
CA LYS A 230 -17.56 11.14 -13.77
C LYS A 230 -16.60 11.09 -14.96
N LEU A 231 -16.89 10.29 -15.98
CA LEU A 231 -16.06 10.20 -17.20
C LEU A 231 -15.99 11.51 -17.99
N ASN A 232 -17.11 12.22 -18.14
CA ASN A 232 -17.15 13.52 -18.82
C ASN A 232 -16.35 14.58 -18.07
N LEU A 233 -16.41 14.58 -16.74
CA LEU A 233 -15.66 15.50 -15.90
C LEU A 233 -14.16 15.25 -15.98
N ILE A 234 -13.70 13.99 -15.91
CA ILE A 234 -12.29 13.66 -16.12
C ILE A 234 -11.80 14.15 -17.47
N LYS A 235 -12.61 13.94 -18.53
CA LYS A 235 -12.27 14.40 -19.87
C LYS A 235 -12.10 15.92 -19.92
N HIS A 236 -13.00 16.67 -19.27
CA HIS A 236 -12.94 18.13 -19.21
C HIS A 236 -11.72 18.63 -18.42
N LEU A 237 -11.46 18.07 -17.24
CA LEU A 237 -10.32 18.45 -16.39
C LEU A 237 -9.00 18.23 -17.13
N LEU A 238 -8.82 17.08 -17.78
CA LEU A 238 -7.57 16.72 -18.44
C LEU A 238 -7.33 17.45 -19.78
N ASP A 239 -8.33 18.16 -20.31
CA ASP A 239 -8.16 19.02 -21.48
C ASP A 239 -7.24 20.22 -21.16
N ASP A 240 -7.16 20.66 -19.89
CA ASP A 240 -6.19 21.66 -19.44
C ASP A 240 -4.81 21.01 -19.19
N VAL A 241 -3.99 20.98 -20.25
CA VAL A 241 -2.66 20.37 -20.22
C VAL A 241 -1.66 21.16 -19.37
N GLU A 242 -1.85 22.47 -19.23
CA GLU A 242 -0.93 23.34 -18.47
C GLU A 242 -1.09 23.16 -16.97
N THR A 243 -2.32 22.97 -16.50
CA THR A 243 -2.59 22.68 -15.09
C THR A 243 -2.29 21.22 -14.76
N PHE A 244 -2.78 20.28 -15.58
CA PHE A 244 -2.68 18.84 -15.33
C PHE A 244 -1.42 18.23 -15.94
N THR A 245 -0.25 18.68 -15.50
CA THR A 245 1.06 18.28 -16.05
C THR A 245 1.48 16.85 -15.72
N ARG A 246 1.04 16.33 -14.56
CA ARG A 246 1.37 14.96 -14.13
C ARG A 246 0.31 14.44 -13.16
N VAL A 247 -0.48 13.46 -13.61
CA VAL A 247 -1.73 13.10 -12.94
C VAL A 247 -1.78 11.62 -12.61
N VAL A 248 -2.22 11.31 -11.39
CA VAL A 248 -2.59 9.93 -11.00
C VAL A 248 -4.08 9.86 -10.77
N ILE A 249 -4.74 8.92 -11.45
CA ILE A 249 -6.18 8.68 -11.32
C ILE A 249 -6.38 7.35 -10.60
N PHE A 250 -7.01 7.40 -9.43
CA PHE A 250 -7.35 6.23 -8.63
C PHE A 250 -8.77 5.74 -8.92
N VAL A 251 -8.88 4.46 -9.25
CA VAL A 251 -10.14 3.76 -9.56
C VAL A 251 -10.29 2.52 -8.68
N LYS A 252 -11.53 2.15 -8.39
CA LYS A 252 -11.87 1.00 -7.53
C LYS A 252 -11.85 -0.32 -8.30
N THR A 253 -12.28 -0.31 -9.57
CA THR A 253 -12.44 -1.51 -10.39
C THR A 253 -11.64 -1.44 -11.68
N LYS A 254 -11.39 -2.61 -12.28
CA LYS A 254 -10.72 -2.69 -13.58
C LYS A 254 -11.60 -2.10 -14.68
N GLU A 255 -12.90 -2.35 -14.59
CA GLU A 255 -13.88 -1.85 -15.55
C GLU A 255 -13.88 -0.31 -15.60
N HIS A 256 -13.76 0.34 -14.44
CA HIS A 256 -13.60 1.79 -14.37
C HIS A 256 -12.25 2.24 -14.96
N ALA A 257 -11.16 1.52 -14.65
CA ALA A 257 -9.85 1.80 -15.24
C ALA A 257 -9.86 1.77 -16.77
N ASP A 258 -10.46 0.72 -17.35
CA ASP A 258 -10.59 0.54 -18.80
C ASP A 258 -11.53 1.61 -19.41
N GLY A 259 -12.58 2.00 -18.69
CA GLY A 259 -13.51 3.05 -19.11
C GLY A 259 -12.87 4.43 -19.17
N VAL A 260 -12.18 4.82 -18.09
CA VAL A 260 -11.41 6.07 -18.01
C VAL A 260 -10.34 6.09 -19.11
N PHE A 261 -9.60 5.00 -19.29
CA PHE A 261 -8.58 4.89 -20.33
C PHE A 261 -9.14 5.14 -21.73
N LYS A 262 -10.25 4.47 -22.10
CA LYS A 262 -10.89 4.66 -23.41
C LYS A 262 -11.34 6.09 -23.68
N VAL A 263 -11.76 6.82 -22.64
CA VAL A 263 -12.20 8.22 -22.79
C VAL A 263 -11.00 9.13 -23.04
N ILE A 264 -9.87 8.87 -22.38
CA ILE A 264 -8.66 9.69 -22.51
C ILE A 264 -7.86 9.33 -23.78
N GLU A 265 -7.72 8.04 -24.10
CA GLU A 265 -6.98 7.54 -25.29
C GLU A 265 -7.56 8.10 -26.60
N ARG A 266 -8.88 8.25 -26.69
CA ARG A 266 -9.55 8.82 -27.88
C ARG A 266 -9.18 10.27 -28.20
N LYS A 267 -8.53 10.97 -27.26
CA LYS A 267 -8.11 12.37 -27.41
C LYS A 267 -6.59 12.57 -27.35
N ALA A 268 -5.88 11.74 -26.60
CA ALA A 268 -4.45 11.86 -26.38
C ALA A 268 -3.71 10.70 -27.06
N GLU A 269 -3.29 10.89 -28.32
CA GLU A 269 -2.35 9.96 -28.97
C GLU A 269 -1.02 9.97 -28.20
N GLY A 270 -0.68 8.87 -27.53
CA GLY A 270 0.66 8.61 -26.98
C GLY A 270 0.92 9.00 -25.52
N GLU A 271 0.08 9.80 -24.85
CA GLU A 271 0.40 10.38 -23.52
C GLU A 271 -0.11 9.58 -22.30
N THR A 272 -0.83 8.48 -22.51
CA THR A 272 -1.48 7.73 -21.43
C THR A 272 -0.97 6.30 -21.29
N ARG A 273 -0.73 5.84 -20.05
CA ARG A 273 -0.51 4.42 -19.77
C ARG A 273 -1.43 3.93 -18.66
N LEU A 274 -2.18 2.88 -18.99
CA LEU A 274 -3.06 2.17 -18.08
C LEU A 274 -2.30 1.15 -17.21
N LEU A 275 -2.47 1.22 -15.89
CA LEU A 275 -2.00 0.23 -14.93
C LEU A 275 -3.20 -0.47 -14.26
N HIS A 276 -3.32 -1.79 -14.43
CA HIS A 276 -4.24 -2.60 -13.65
C HIS A 276 -3.55 -3.91 -13.20
N SER A 277 -4.03 -4.50 -12.12
CA SER A 277 -3.48 -5.66 -11.39
C SER A 277 -3.30 -6.96 -12.18
N ASN A 278 -3.69 -6.99 -13.47
CA ASN A 278 -3.64 -8.16 -14.35
C ASN A 278 -2.62 -8.03 -15.51
N LYS A 279 -1.85 -6.93 -15.57
CA LYS A 279 -0.71 -6.85 -16.49
C LYS A 279 0.49 -7.59 -15.89
N ALA A 280 1.31 -8.18 -16.76
CA ALA A 280 2.55 -8.81 -16.34
C ALA A 280 3.40 -7.81 -15.54
N GLN A 281 4.06 -8.28 -14.46
CA GLN A 281 4.80 -7.42 -13.52
C GLN A 281 5.82 -6.50 -14.22
N ASN A 282 6.45 -6.97 -15.30
CA ASN A 282 7.39 -6.16 -16.09
C ASN A 282 6.70 -4.96 -16.77
N THR A 283 5.48 -5.13 -17.28
CA THR A 283 4.69 -4.03 -17.87
C THR A 283 4.31 -3.00 -16.81
N ARG A 284 4.04 -3.45 -15.59
CA ARG A 284 3.76 -2.57 -14.44
C ARG A 284 4.97 -1.70 -14.12
N ILE A 285 6.15 -2.32 -13.94
CA ILE A 285 7.41 -1.61 -13.67
C ILE A 285 7.73 -0.61 -14.78
N ASN A 286 7.62 -1.02 -16.05
CA ASN A 286 7.91 -0.15 -17.19
C ASN A 286 6.96 1.06 -17.27
N ALA A 287 5.67 0.88 -16.95
CA ALA A 287 4.71 1.98 -16.94
C ALA A 287 5.00 2.98 -15.80
N ILE A 288 5.38 2.51 -14.61
CA ILE A 288 5.79 3.41 -13.52
C ILE A 288 7.10 4.10 -13.86
N GLN A 289 8.09 3.41 -14.42
CA GLN A 289 9.35 4.04 -14.81
C GLN A 289 9.14 5.11 -15.88
N ALA A 290 8.33 4.81 -16.90
CA ALA A 290 7.95 5.80 -17.92
C ALA A 290 7.22 7.00 -17.29
N PHE A 291 6.30 6.76 -16.35
CA PHE A 291 5.66 7.84 -15.60
C PHE A 291 6.67 8.63 -14.76
N LYS A 292 7.61 7.97 -14.07
CA LYS A 292 8.68 8.59 -13.27
C LYS A 292 9.64 9.46 -14.10
N ASN A 293 9.94 9.04 -15.32
CA ASN A 293 10.83 9.75 -16.23
C ASN A 293 10.13 10.93 -16.94
N GLY A 294 8.81 11.04 -16.81
CA GLY A 294 8.02 12.08 -17.49
C GLY A 294 7.55 11.68 -18.90
N ASP A 295 7.84 10.45 -19.34
CA ASP A 295 7.40 9.92 -20.64
C ASP A 295 5.87 9.69 -20.69
N VAL A 296 5.23 9.64 -19.52
CA VAL A 296 3.78 9.45 -19.38
C VAL A 296 3.23 10.53 -18.46
N ARG A 297 2.25 11.27 -18.96
CA ARG A 297 1.57 12.35 -18.24
C ARG A 297 0.53 11.82 -17.26
N ILE A 298 -0.24 10.80 -17.65
CA ILE A 298 -1.38 10.29 -16.89
C ILE A 298 -1.21 8.81 -16.55
N LEU A 299 -1.29 8.50 -15.25
CA LEU A 299 -1.29 7.14 -14.73
C LEU A 299 -2.65 6.79 -14.11
N ILE A 300 -3.32 5.78 -14.63
CA ILE A 300 -4.55 5.23 -14.07
C ILE A 300 -4.21 3.97 -13.28
N THR A 301 -4.61 3.88 -12.01
CA THR A 301 -4.25 2.77 -11.11
C THR A 301 -5.30 2.47 -10.05
N THR A 302 -5.27 1.26 -9.51
CA THR A 302 -6.00 0.86 -8.29
C THR A 302 -5.10 0.99 -7.06
N ASP A 303 -5.67 1.01 -5.85
CA ASP A 303 -4.92 1.07 -4.58
C ASP A 303 -3.90 -0.07 -4.47
N VAL A 304 -4.35 -1.29 -4.72
CA VAL A 304 -3.51 -2.49 -4.68
C VAL A 304 -2.31 -2.40 -5.63
N SER A 305 -2.49 -1.73 -6.78
CA SER A 305 -1.45 -1.61 -7.80
C SER A 305 -0.50 -0.43 -7.55
N ALA A 306 -0.94 0.59 -6.80
CA ALA A 306 -0.13 1.75 -6.44
C ALA A 306 0.59 1.60 -5.09
N ARG A 307 0.08 0.75 -4.19
CA ARG A 307 0.72 0.44 -2.91
C ARG A 307 2.14 -0.09 -3.18
N GLY A 308 3.14 0.51 -2.53
CA GLY A 308 4.57 0.14 -2.62
C GLY A 308 5.33 0.67 -3.82
N MET A 309 4.70 1.54 -4.59
CA MET A 309 5.36 2.22 -5.69
C MET A 309 5.55 3.67 -5.29
N ASP A 310 6.77 4.16 -5.39
CA ASP A 310 7.11 5.56 -5.15
C ASP A 310 6.67 6.42 -6.34
N VAL A 311 5.36 6.53 -6.57
CA VAL A 311 4.79 7.47 -7.55
C VAL A 311 4.58 8.81 -6.85
N SER A 312 5.69 9.47 -6.51
CA SER A 312 5.69 10.75 -5.80
C SER A 312 5.94 11.93 -6.74
N GLN A 313 5.64 13.15 -6.28
CA GLN A 313 5.81 14.41 -7.04
C GLN A 313 4.90 14.53 -8.27
N VAL A 314 3.63 14.17 -8.10
CA VAL A 314 2.61 14.41 -9.12
C VAL A 314 1.96 15.76 -8.88
N SER A 315 1.53 16.44 -9.95
CA SER A 315 0.81 17.71 -9.82
C SER A 315 -0.56 17.49 -9.17
N HIS A 316 -1.29 16.49 -9.66
CA HIS A 316 -2.67 16.23 -9.29
C HIS A 316 -2.90 14.76 -8.96
N VAL A 317 -3.69 14.54 -7.92
CA VAL A 317 -4.28 13.24 -7.61
C VAL A 317 -5.78 13.33 -7.86
N ILE A 318 -6.32 12.43 -8.67
CA ILE A 318 -7.77 12.37 -8.91
C ILE A 318 -8.32 11.06 -8.36
N ASN A 319 -9.15 11.16 -7.33
CA ASN A 319 -9.95 10.06 -6.82
C ASN A 319 -11.22 9.94 -7.67
N PHE A 320 -11.16 9.11 -8.72
CA PHE A 320 -12.31 8.84 -9.58
C PHE A 320 -13.38 8.03 -8.82
N ASP A 321 -12.93 7.07 -8.01
CA ASP A 321 -13.74 6.36 -7.04
C ASP A 321 -13.15 6.57 -5.64
N LEU A 322 -14.00 6.61 -4.61
CA LEU A 322 -13.50 6.57 -3.23
C LEU A 322 -12.77 5.25 -2.93
N PRO A 323 -11.75 5.27 -2.05
CA PRO A 323 -11.09 4.04 -1.62
C PRO A 323 -12.02 3.17 -0.78
N ASN A 324 -11.75 1.86 -0.75
CA ASN A 324 -12.50 0.93 0.09
C ASN A 324 -12.16 1.09 1.58
N ASP A 325 -10.89 1.41 1.86
CA ASP A 325 -10.41 1.76 3.19
C ASP A 325 -10.22 3.28 3.26
N TYR A 326 -10.63 3.92 4.34
CA TYR A 326 -10.52 5.37 4.46
C TYR A 326 -9.07 5.82 4.63
N ASP A 327 -8.21 5.00 5.27
CA ASP A 327 -6.79 5.32 5.45
C ASP A 327 -6.06 5.45 4.11
N ASP A 328 -6.50 4.69 3.09
CA ASP A 328 -5.97 4.80 1.73
C ASP A 328 -6.16 6.20 1.14
N TYR A 329 -7.19 6.95 1.55
CA TYR A 329 -7.43 8.31 1.05
C TYR A 329 -6.21 9.20 1.29
N ILE A 330 -5.67 9.17 2.51
CA ILE A 330 -4.48 9.92 2.91
C ILE A 330 -3.27 9.45 2.09
N HIS A 331 -3.15 8.15 1.84
CA HIS A 331 -2.07 7.58 1.04
C HIS A 331 -2.13 7.96 -0.44
N ARG A 332 -3.35 8.15 -0.98
CA ARG A 332 -3.58 8.61 -2.35
C ARG A 332 -3.23 10.09 -2.49
N ILE A 333 -3.80 10.96 -1.67
CA ILE A 333 -3.53 12.41 -1.77
C ILE A 333 -2.06 12.71 -1.42
N GLY A 334 -1.44 11.94 -0.52
CA GLY A 334 -0.01 12.05 -0.20
C GLY A 334 0.96 11.61 -1.31
N ARG A 335 0.46 11.26 -2.51
CA ARG A 335 1.27 11.10 -3.73
C ARG A 335 1.62 12.45 -4.35
N THR A 336 0.79 13.46 -4.13
CA THR A 336 1.10 14.86 -4.40
C THR A 336 1.72 15.52 -3.16
N ALA A 337 2.12 16.78 -3.27
CA ALA A 337 2.64 17.63 -2.18
C ALA A 337 3.68 16.99 -1.24
N ARG A 338 4.81 16.53 -1.79
CA ARG A 338 5.99 16.09 -1.01
C ARG A 338 7.16 17.08 -1.17
N ALA A 339 8.03 17.14 -0.15
CA ALA A 339 9.22 18.01 -0.11
C ALA A 339 8.94 19.54 -0.12
N GLY A 340 7.82 19.96 0.45
CA GLY A 340 7.48 21.39 0.63
C GLY A 340 6.72 22.03 -0.54
N ASN A 341 6.48 21.29 -1.62
CA ASN A 341 5.63 21.73 -2.73
C ASN A 341 4.14 21.56 -2.39
N LYS A 342 3.31 22.50 -2.85
CA LYS A 342 1.85 22.36 -2.84
C LYS A 342 1.41 21.43 -3.97
N GLY A 343 0.29 20.77 -3.77
CA GLY A 343 -0.26 19.83 -4.73
C GLY A 343 -1.76 19.73 -4.56
N ASP A 344 -2.46 19.27 -5.59
CA ASP A 344 -3.92 19.33 -5.61
C ASP A 344 -4.54 17.92 -5.69
N ALA A 345 -5.63 17.72 -4.97
CA ALA A 345 -6.40 16.50 -4.99
C ALA A 345 -7.87 16.77 -5.31
N ILE A 346 -8.39 16.06 -6.31
CA ILE A 346 -9.77 16.16 -6.78
C ILE A 346 -10.48 14.85 -6.49
N THR A 347 -11.64 14.91 -5.82
CA THR A 347 -12.43 13.71 -5.51
C THR A 347 -13.81 13.77 -6.15
N LEU A 348 -14.21 12.69 -6.83
CA LEU A 348 -15.51 12.58 -7.48
C LEU A 348 -16.47 11.75 -6.62
N ILE A 349 -17.60 12.34 -6.25
CA ILE A 349 -18.53 11.75 -5.27
C ILE A 349 -19.88 11.52 -5.95
N ASP A 350 -20.31 10.27 -6.02
CA ASP A 350 -21.68 9.94 -6.42
C ASP A 350 -22.63 9.77 -5.22
N PRO A 351 -23.96 9.64 -5.44
CA PRO A 351 -24.91 9.53 -4.34
C PRO A 351 -24.65 8.36 -3.37
N SER A 352 -24.02 7.28 -3.83
CA SER A 352 -23.64 6.15 -2.97
C SER A 352 -22.34 6.40 -2.19
N ASP A 353 -21.52 7.35 -2.63
CA ASP A 353 -20.28 7.73 -1.99
C ASP A 353 -20.49 8.73 -0.82
N GLU A 354 -21.62 9.43 -0.75
CA GLU A 354 -21.83 10.53 0.21
C GLU A 354 -21.64 10.12 1.69
N TRP A 355 -22.09 8.92 2.06
CA TRP A 355 -21.92 8.41 3.43
C TRP A 355 -20.45 8.13 3.75
N HIS A 356 -19.73 7.50 2.81
CA HIS A 356 -18.31 7.23 2.95
C HIS A 356 -17.49 8.52 2.96
N TRP A 357 -17.87 9.50 2.15
CA TRP A 357 -17.22 10.81 2.09
C TRP A 357 -17.23 11.52 3.44
N LYS A 358 -18.39 11.55 4.12
CA LYS A 358 -18.49 12.12 5.47
C LYS A 358 -17.55 11.45 6.46
N LYS A 359 -17.40 10.12 6.38
CA LYS A 359 -16.46 9.38 7.23
C LYS A 359 -15.00 9.76 6.94
N ILE A 360 -14.67 10.01 5.67
CA ILE A 360 -13.34 10.50 5.28
C ILE A 360 -13.12 11.91 5.85
N GLU A 361 -14.08 12.84 5.72
CA GLU A 361 -14.00 14.20 6.29
C GLU A 361 -13.84 14.18 7.82
N GLU A 362 -14.60 13.32 8.52
CA GLU A 362 -14.46 13.08 9.96
C GLU A 362 -13.06 12.57 10.33
N MET A 363 -12.52 11.63 9.55
CA MET A 363 -11.21 11.02 9.77
C MET A 363 -10.07 12.03 9.58
N ILE A 364 -10.13 12.84 8.50
CA ILE A 364 -9.12 13.88 8.23
C ILE A 364 -9.34 15.16 9.03
N ARG A 365 -10.50 15.30 9.69
CA ARG A 365 -10.92 16.47 10.49
C ARG A 365 -10.91 17.77 9.69
N GLN A 366 -11.30 17.67 8.42
CA GLN A 366 -11.38 18.79 7.50
C GLN A 366 -12.59 18.62 6.59
N GLU A 367 -13.39 19.68 6.47
CA GLU A 367 -14.42 19.78 5.44
C GLU A 367 -13.79 20.21 4.13
N ILE A 368 -14.08 19.48 3.06
CA ILE A 368 -13.49 19.72 1.74
C ILE A 368 -14.46 20.54 0.90
N VAL A 369 -13.91 21.51 0.16
CA VAL A 369 -14.71 22.42 -0.65
C VAL A 369 -15.38 21.64 -1.80
N LEU A 370 -16.71 21.65 -1.80
CA LEU A 370 -17.52 21.18 -2.92
C LEU A 370 -17.52 22.24 -4.02
N GLN A 371 -17.10 21.85 -5.23
CA GLN A 371 -17.23 22.68 -6.41
C GLN A 371 -18.45 22.27 -7.25
N GLU A 372 -19.04 23.26 -7.91
CA GLU A 372 -20.07 23.03 -8.91
C GLU A 372 -19.45 22.43 -10.18
N LEU A 373 -20.23 21.64 -10.91
CA LEU A 373 -19.76 21.06 -12.17
C LEU A 373 -19.45 22.18 -13.17
N PRO A 374 -18.27 22.16 -13.85
CA PRO A 374 -17.93 23.12 -14.88
C PRO A 374 -19.01 23.27 -15.97
N GLU A 375 -19.17 24.50 -16.47
CA GLU A 375 -20.11 24.81 -17.55
C GLU A 375 -19.83 23.94 -18.79
N GLY A 376 -20.88 23.29 -19.31
CA GLY A 376 -20.79 22.39 -20.48
C GLY A 376 -20.70 20.90 -20.18
N ILE A 377 -20.65 20.50 -18.90
CA ILE A 377 -20.81 19.10 -18.50
C ILE A 377 -22.31 18.81 -18.27
N GLU A 378 -22.95 18.16 -19.24
CA GLU A 378 -24.33 17.70 -19.07
C GLU A 378 -24.39 16.56 -18.03
N ALA A 379 -25.14 16.79 -16.95
CA ALA A 379 -25.58 15.77 -16.01
C ALA A 379 -26.60 14.85 -16.70
N LEU A 380 -26.11 13.90 -17.49
CA LEU A 380 -26.94 12.91 -18.17
C LEU A 380 -27.70 12.06 -17.13
N GLY A 381 -28.90 11.59 -17.49
CA GLY A 381 -29.71 10.75 -16.61
C GLY A 381 -28.99 9.46 -16.21
N THR A 382 -29.06 9.11 -14.92
CA THR A 382 -28.45 7.88 -14.39
C THR A 382 -29.16 6.65 -14.96
N GLU A 383 -28.38 5.68 -15.45
CA GLU A 383 -28.94 4.44 -15.99
C GLU A 383 -29.69 3.67 -14.90
N PHE A 384 -30.77 2.97 -15.27
CA PHE A 384 -31.65 2.28 -14.31
C PHE A 384 -30.88 1.30 -13.40
N LYS A 385 -29.93 0.55 -13.97
CA LYS A 385 -29.13 -0.42 -13.22
C LYS A 385 -28.21 0.27 -12.21
N GLU A 386 -27.53 1.32 -12.64
CA GLU A 386 -26.63 2.10 -11.79
C GLU A 386 -27.39 2.76 -10.65
N ASN A 387 -28.54 3.38 -10.94
CA ASN A 387 -29.40 3.97 -9.92
C ASN A 387 -29.86 2.92 -8.89
N GLN A 388 -30.22 1.71 -9.35
CA GLN A 388 -30.59 0.63 -8.44
C GLN A 388 -29.43 0.19 -7.54
N ASP A 389 -28.21 0.13 -8.07
CA ASP A 389 -27.03 -0.26 -7.30
C ASP A 389 -26.64 0.85 -6.29
N GLN A 390 -26.72 2.13 -6.69
CA GLN A 390 -26.53 3.28 -5.78
C GLN A 390 -27.55 3.24 -4.63
N LEU A 391 -28.83 3.04 -4.93
CA LEU A 391 -29.89 2.98 -3.92
C LEU A 391 -29.71 1.80 -2.95
N ARG A 392 -29.21 0.64 -3.43
CA ARG A 392 -28.90 -0.51 -2.58
C ARG A 392 -27.78 -0.23 -1.61
N GLU A 393 -26.73 0.46 -2.06
CA GLU A 393 -25.61 0.79 -1.17
C GLU A 393 -26.04 1.82 -0.12
N ILE A 394 -26.84 2.82 -0.51
CA ILE A 394 -27.45 3.78 0.43
C ILE A 394 -28.31 3.07 1.49
N ASP A 395 -29.12 2.09 1.07
CA ASP A 395 -29.95 1.28 1.98
C ASP A 395 -29.09 0.48 2.97
N ARG A 396 -27.99 -0.10 2.49
CA ARG A 396 -27.01 -0.82 3.31
C ARG A 396 -26.33 0.12 4.31
N GLN A 397 -25.91 1.31 3.89
CA GLN A 397 -25.28 2.32 4.75
C GLN A 397 -26.23 2.77 5.87
N ARG A 398 -27.49 3.06 5.55
CA ARG A 398 -28.51 3.41 6.56
C ARG A 398 -28.72 2.31 7.60
N LYS A 399 -28.63 1.05 7.18
CA LYS A 399 -28.72 -0.10 8.08
C LYS A 399 -27.50 -0.25 8.99
N ILE A 400 -26.33 0.23 8.57
CA ILE A 400 -25.13 0.27 9.42
C ILE A 400 -25.32 1.31 10.53
N ASP A 401 -25.85 2.49 10.19
CA ASP A 401 -26.11 3.56 11.17
C ASP A 401 -27.27 3.22 12.11
N ASP A 402 -28.33 2.60 11.59
CA ASP A 402 -29.50 2.17 12.36
C ASP A 402 -29.85 0.69 12.06
N PRO A 403 -29.48 -0.24 12.96
CA PRO A 403 -29.80 -1.65 12.81
C PRO A 403 -31.31 -1.97 12.77
N SER A 404 -32.17 -1.04 13.20
CA SER A 404 -33.63 -1.16 13.16
C SER A 404 -34.24 -0.80 11.80
N TYR A 405 -33.45 -0.20 10.90
CA TYR A 405 -33.87 0.19 9.56
C TYR A 405 -34.23 -1.04 8.70
N GLN A 406 -35.49 -1.11 8.24
CA GLN A 406 -36.00 -2.27 7.49
C GLN A 406 -35.68 -2.27 5.98
N GLY A 407 -35.15 -1.15 5.47
CA GLY A 407 -34.70 -1.00 4.09
C GLY A 407 -35.77 -1.15 3.00
N ALA A 408 -35.53 -0.57 1.82
CA ALA A 408 -36.42 -0.70 0.66
C ALA A 408 -36.18 -2.00 -0.13
N PHE A 409 -35.00 -2.62 0.04
CA PHE A 409 -34.60 -3.83 -0.69
C PHE A 409 -34.69 -5.06 0.22
N HIS A 410 -35.88 -5.63 0.39
CA HIS A 410 -36.00 -6.94 1.00
C HIS A 410 -35.30 -8.00 0.13
N GLN A 411 -34.32 -8.72 0.70
CA GLN A 411 -33.88 -9.98 0.11
C GLN A 411 -35.12 -10.85 -0.09
N LYS A 412 -35.45 -11.19 -1.34
CA LYS A 412 -36.47 -12.19 -1.64
C LYS A 412 -36.17 -13.39 -0.75
N LYS A 413 -37.05 -13.66 0.23
CA LYS A 413 -37.08 -14.93 0.95
C LYS A 413 -37.03 -15.99 -0.14
N ARG A 414 -35.91 -16.72 -0.26
CA ARG A 414 -35.88 -17.96 -1.03
C ARG A 414 -37.05 -18.77 -0.47
N ARG A 415 -38.11 -18.93 -1.26
CA ARG A 415 -39.20 -19.87 -0.94
C ARG A 415 -38.49 -21.17 -0.60
N GLY A 416 -38.61 -21.61 0.65
CA GLY A 416 -37.88 -22.75 1.15
C GLY A 416 -38.07 -23.92 0.21
N SER A 417 -37.01 -24.31 -0.50
CA SER A 417 -36.94 -25.68 -1.01
C SER A 417 -37.00 -26.55 0.23
N SER A 418 -38.10 -27.28 0.40
CA SER A 418 -38.23 -28.25 1.47
C SER A 418 -36.93 -29.05 1.56
N LYS A 419 -36.38 -29.17 2.77
CA LYS A 419 -35.27 -30.06 3.05
C LYS A 419 -35.74 -31.49 2.73
N ARG A 420 -35.59 -31.92 1.48
CA ARG A 420 -35.57 -33.34 1.15
C ARG A 420 -34.24 -33.87 1.68
N SER A 421 -34.32 -34.75 2.67
CA SER A 421 -33.17 -35.50 3.18
C SER A 421 -32.48 -36.19 2.01
N PHE A 422 -31.15 -36.33 2.09
CA PHE A 422 -30.34 -37.03 1.10
C PHE A 422 -30.80 -38.50 0.89
N GLU A 423 -31.55 -39.07 1.84
CA GLU A 423 -32.17 -40.40 1.76
C GLU A 423 -33.40 -40.51 0.84
N ASP A 424 -34.09 -39.40 0.53
CA ASP A 424 -35.29 -39.41 -0.32
C ASP A 424 -34.99 -39.55 -1.83
N LYS A 425 -33.71 -39.54 -2.22
CA LYS A 425 -33.30 -39.64 -3.64
C LYS A 425 -33.19 -41.09 -4.16
N PHE A 426 -33.32 -42.11 -3.32
CA PHE A 426 -33.11 -43.51 -3.73
C PHE A 426 -34.35 -44.43 -3.65
N THR A 427 -35.52 -43.92 -3.27
CA THR A 427 -36.72 -44.75 -3.04
C THR A 427 -37.72 -44.81 -4.21
N ARG A 428 -37.40 -44.30 -5.41
CA ARG A 428 -38.36 -44.27 -6.54
C ARG A 428 -37.90 -44.85 -7.89
N THR A 429 -37.08 -45.90 -7.88
CA THR A 429 -36.72 -46.62 -9.13
C THR A 429 -36.83 -48.13 -9.07
N LYS A 430 -37.83 -48.67 -8.36
CA LYS A 430 -38.27 -50.06 -8.55
C LYS A 430 -39.78 -50.22 -8.54
N GLU A 431 -40.42 -49.91 -9.67
CA GLU A 431 -41.65 -50.59 -10.06
C GLU A 431 -41.63 -50.97 -11.55
N ARG A 432 -41.46 -52.29 -11.76
CA ARG A 432 -42.06 -53.13 -12.80
C ARG A 432 -42.23 -52.53 -14.21
N GLN A 433 -41.31 -52.87 -15.10
CA GLN A 433 -41.66 -53.23 -16.48
C GLN A 433 -41.32 -54.70 -16.74
N LYS A 434 -42.25 -55.58 -16.38
CA LYS A 434 -42.32 -56.97 -16.87
C LYS A 434 -43.37 -57.03 -17.98
N ARG A 435 -42.92 -57.36 -19.19
CA ARG A 435 -43.66 -57.95 -20.33
C ARG A 435 -44.69 -57.00 -21.00
N LYS A 436 -44.76 -56.87 -22.33
CA LYS A 436 -44.93 -57.93 -23.34
C LYS A 436 -44.50 -57.46 -24.75
N LYS A 437 -43.80 -58.35 -25.48
CA LYS A 437 -43.76 -58.44 -26.95
C LYS A 437 -45.18 -58.45 -27.54
N ARG A 438 -45.44 -57.72 -28.64
CA ARG A 438 -45.89 -58.26 -29.95
C ARG A 438 -46.47 -57.20 -30.91
N LYS A 439 -46.14 -57.41 -32.20
CA LYS A 439 -46.78 -56.95 -33.46
C LYS A 439 -46.48 -55.48 -33.82
N ARG A 440 -46.09 -55.14 -35.05
CA ARG A 440 -46.16 -55.84 -36.33
C ARG A 440 -45.06 -55.32 -37.24
#